data_AF-A0A097EDH3-F1
#
_entry.id   AF-A0A097EDH3-F1
#
_cell.length_a   1.000
_cell.length_b   1.000
_cell.length_c   1.000
_cell.angle_alpha   90.00
_cell.angle_beta   90.00
_cell.angle_gamma   90.00
#
_symmetry.space_group_name_H-M   'P 1'
#
loop_
_entity.id
_entity.type
_entity.pdbx_description
1 polymer ?
#
loop_
_entity_poly.entity_id
_entity_poly.type
_entity_poly.pdbx_seq_one_letter_code
_entity_poly.pdbx_strand_id
1 'polypeptide(L)'
;MVAGADTRRAALEVAWLTLTRGTLPGLAGLRMWPVRADHCFQRILLDAAVGGIWYDAVEGRPAYRFIAVDLLERAVSLGQGAAEGTVDLAALNRQSLTWRRERKAAAPTML
;
A
#
# COMPACT_ATOMS: atom_id res chain seq x y z
N MET A 1 -21.72 19.36 1.44
CA MET A 1 -20.24 19.35 1.50
C MET A 1 -19.61 18.18 0.68
N VAL A 2 -20.32 17.61 -0.29
CA VAL A 2 -19.87 16.40 -1.03
C VAL A 2 -18.74 16.70 -2.03
N ALA A 3 -18.81 17.85 -2.72
CA ALA A 3 -17.81 18.24 -3.73
C ALA A 3 -16.36 18.34 -3.18
N GLY A 4 -16.20 18.74 -1.91
CA GLY A 4 -14.88 18.81 -1.27
C GLY A 4 -14.28 17.43 -0.97
N ALA A 5 -15.12 16.47 -0.56
CA ALA A 5 -14.70 15.09 -0.32
C ALA A 5 -14.31 14.38 -1.62
N ASP A 6 -15.05 14.61 -2.70
CA ASP A 6 -14.76 14.04 -4.02
C ASP A 6 -13.45 14.61 -4.59
N THR A 7 -13.20 15.91 -4.41
CA THR A 7 -11.94 16.54 -4.82
C THR A 7 -10.75 15.99 -4.04
N ARG A 8 -10.91 15.77 -2.73
CA ARG A 8 -9.87 15.16 -1.89
C ARG A 8 -9.55 13.74 -2.33
N ARG A 9 -10.58 12.91 -2.57
CA ARG A 9 -10.41 11.55 -3.09
C ARG A 9 -9.65 11.56 -4.42
N ALA A 10 -10.08 12.39 -5.38
CA ALA A 10 -9.43 12.46 -6.67
C ALA A 10 -7.93 12.84 -6.56
N ALA A 11 -7.60 13.81 -5.70
CA ALA A 11 -6.20 14.21 -5.46
C ALA A 11 -5.36 13.06 -4.88
N LEU A 12 -5.92 12.31 -3.92
CA LEU A 12 -5.24 11.14 -3.34
C LEU A 12 -5.03 10.02 -4.36
N GLU A 13 -5.99 9.76 -5.23
CA GLU A 13 -5.85 8.74 -6.28
C GLU A 13 -4.74 9.12 -7.29
N VAL A 14 -4.64 10.40 -7.67
CA VAL A 14 -3.54 10.91 -8.51
C VAL A 14 -2.19 10.77 -7.81
N ALA A 15 -2.10 11.17 -6.54
CA ALA A 15 -0.88 11.05 -5.75
C ALA A 15 -0.46 9.58 -5.61
N TRP A 16 -1.41 8.70 -5.32
CA TRP A 16 -1.20 7.26 -5.20
C TRP A 16 -0.61 6.65 -6.47
N LEU A 17 -1.21 6.95 -7.63
CA LEU A 17 -0.75 6.41 -8.91
C LEU A 17 0.62 6.96 -9.30
N THR A 18 0.86 8.26 -9.12
CA THR A 18 2.17 8.88 -9.36
C THR A 18 3.25 8.21 -8.50
N LEU A 19 2.97 8.06 -7.21
CA LEU A 19 3.90 7.52 -6.23
C LEU A 19 4.24 6.05 -6.52
N THR A 20 3.22 5.22 -6.73
CA THR A 20 3.40 3.76 -6.82
C THR A 20 3.77 3.26 -8.20
N ARG A 21 3.45 4.00 -9.27
CA ARG A 21 3.81 3.62 -10.65
C ARG A 21 5.06 4.33 -11.18
N GLY A 22 5.44 5.47 -10.59
CA GLY A 22 6.59 6.25 -11.02
C GLY A 22 7.65 6.36 -9.94
N THR A 23 7.36 7.12 -8.88
CA THR A 23 8.35 7.53 -7.88
C THR A 23 9.04 6.36 -7.19
N LEU A 24 8.28 5.43 -6.58
CA LEU A 24 8.85 4.33 -5.81
C LEU A 24 9.59 3.30 -6.68
N PRO A 25 9.04 2.85 -7.84
CA PRO A 25 9.82 2.03 -8.78
C PRO A 25 11.12 2.70 -9.23
N GLY A 26 11.11 4.01 -9.49
CA GLY A 26 12.32 4.76 -9.86
C GLY A 26 13.38 4.80 -8.77
N LEU A 27 12.98 4.79 -7.50
CA LEU A 27 13.90 4.77 -6.35
C LEU A 27 14.39 3.37 -5.99
N ALA A 28 13.71 2.30 -6.43
CA ALA A 28 13.92 0.94 -5.95
C ALA A 28 15.37 0.46 -6.08
N GLY A 29 16.02 0.75 -7.22
CA GLY A 29 17.42 0.38 -7.46
C GLY A 29 18.38 1.15 -6.55
N LEU A 30 18.20 2.46 -6.43
CA LEU A 30 19.05 3.34 -5.63
C LEU A 30 18.93 3.05 -4.12
N ARG A 31 17.73 2.67 -3.67
CA ARG A 31 17.44 2.35 -2.27
C ARG A 31 17.68 0.87 -1.92
N MET A 32 18.14 0.05 -2.88
CA MET A 32 18.35 -1.39 -2.71
C MET A 32 17.12 -2.11 -2.13
N TRP A 33 15.92 -1.66 -2.50
CA TRP A 33 14.70 -2.26 -2.01
C TRP A 33 14.49 -3.66 -2.60
N PRO A 34 13.92 -4.60 -1.82
CA PRO A 34 13.68 -5.98 -2.26
C PRO A 34 12.55 -6.12 -3.28
N VAL A 35 11.90 -5.01 -3.64
CA VAL A 35 10.76 -4.95 -4.57
C VAL A 35 11.01 -3.85 -5.60
N ARG A 36 10.51 -4.07 -6.83
CA ARG A 36 10.70 -3.13 -7.95
C ARG A 36 9.42 -2.83 -8.73
N ALA A 37 8.43 -3.73 -8.67
CA ALA A 37 7.18 -3.57 -9.41
C ALA A 37 6.16 -2.73 -8.64
N ASP A 38 5.34 -1.98 -9.37
CA ASP A 38 4.29 -1.10 -8.84
C ASP A 38 3.34 -1.83 -7.87
N HIS A 39 2.83 -3.00 -8.25
CA HIS A 39 1.90 -3.79 -7.45
C HIS A 39 2.52 -4.27 -6.13
N CYS A 40 3.85 -4.43 -6.08
CA CYS A 40 4.55 -4.77 -4.83
C CYS A 40 4.50 -3.60 -3.84
N PHE A 41 4.76 -2.37 -4.29
CA PHE A 41 4.63 -1.18 -3.47
C PHE A 41 3.19 -0.97 -3.02
N GLN A 42 2.23 -1.10 -3.95
CA GLN A 42 0.81 -0.97 -3.63
C GLN A 42 0.39 -1.96 -2.54
N ARG A 43 0.77 -3.24 -2.67
CA ARG A 43 0.51 -4.27 -1.64
C ARG A 43 1.05 -3.85 -0.28
N ILE A 44 2.33 -3.48 -0.20
CA ILE A 44 3.02 -3.16 1.06
C ILE A 44 2.35 -1.96 1.76
N LEU A 45 2.10 -0.89 1.00
CA LEU A 45 1.55 0.35 1.54
C LEU A 45 0.08 0.19 1.95
N LEU A 46 -0.73 -0.53 1.15
CA LEU A 46 -2.12 -0.82 1.51
C LEU A 46 -2.19 -1.72 2.74
N ASP A 47 -1.36 -2.77 2.81
CA ASP A 47 -1.31 -3.66 3.98
C ASP A 47 -0.94 -2.86 5.25
N ALA A 48 0.07 -2.00 5.16
CA ALA A 48 0.51 -1.16 6.27
C ALA A 48 -0.54 -0.11 6.68
N ALA A 49 -1.30 0.42 5.73
CA ALA A 49 -2.38 1.37 6.01
C ALA A 49 -3.54 0.71 6.76
N VAL A 50 -3.95 -0.50 6.33
CA VAL A 50 -5.05 -1.23 6.99
C VAL A 50 -4.61 -2.01 8.24
N GLY A 51 -3.29 -2.18 8.45
CA GLY A 51 -2.75 -2.96 9.57
C GLY A 51 -2.90 -4.48 9.41
N GLY A 52 -2.90 -4.99 8.18
CA GLY A 52 -3.19 -6.39 7.87
C GLY A 52 -3.09 -6.70 6.38
N ILE A 53 -3.72 -7.77 5.93
CA ILE A 53 -3.82 -8.09 4.50
C ILE A 53 -4.91 -7.23 3.87
N TRP A 54 -4.55 -6.36 2.93
CA TRP A 54 -5.46 -5.35 2.39
C TRP A 54 -6.75 -5.90 1.79
N TYR A 55 -6.70 -7.09 1.17
CA TYR A 55 -7.87 -7.69 0.53
C TYR A 55 -8.83 -8.38 1.50
N ASP A 56 -8.52 -8.40 2.81
CA ASP A 56 -9.50 -8.72 3.86
C ASP A 56 -10.30 -7.49 4.31
N ALA A 57 -9.81 -6.28 4.03
CA ALA A 57 -10.45 -5.02 4.40
C ALA A 57 -11.06 -4.26 3.21
N VAL A 58 -10.66 -4.57 1.98
CA VAL A 58 -11.10 -3.87 0.76
C VAL A 58 -11.66 -4.86 -0.25
N GLU A 59 -12.99 -4.84 -0.39
CA GLU A 59 -13.75 -5.76 -1.25
C GLU A 59 -13.56 -5.43 -2.74
N GLY A 60 -13.50 -4.14 -3.10
CA GLY A 60 -13.48 -3.69 -4.49
C GLY A 60 -12.10 -3.70 -5.17
N ARG A 61 -12.11 -3.63 -6.50
CA ARG A 61 -10.91 -3.55 -7.36
C ARG A 61 -11.07 -2.46 -8.42
N PRO A 62 -10.03 -1.63 -8.67
CA PRO A 62 -8.72 -1.64 -8.00
C PRO A 62 -8.79 -1.05 -6.59
N ALA A 63 -8.02 -1.60 -5.65
CA ALA A 63 -8.12 -1.34 -4.21
C ALA A 63 -8.17 0.15 -3.83
N TYR A 64 -7.32 0.97 -4.46
CA TYR A 64 -7.22 2.39 -4.16
C TYR A 64 -8.51 3.19 -4.44
N ARG A 65 -9.40 2.69 -5.31
CA ARG A 65 -10.71 3.33 -5.57
C ARG A 65 -11.75 2.99 -4.50
N PHE A 66 -11.61 1.85 -3.83
CA PHE A 66 -12.62 1.30 -2.91
C PHE A 66 -12.21 1.37 -1.44
N ILE A 67 -10.92 1.59 -1.15
CA ILE A 67 -10.44 1.82 0.22
C ILE A 67 -10.97 3.15 0.76
N ALA A 68 -11.20 3.22 2.07
CA ALA A 68 -11.62 4.44 2.76
C ALA A 68 -10.60 5.58 2.55
N VAL A 69 -11.08 6.83 2.53
CA VAL A 69 -10.27 8.00 2.15
C VAL A 69 -9.10 8.24 3.12
N ASP A 70 -9.33 8.07 4.41
CA ASP A 70 -8.34 8.17 5.48
C ASP A 70 -7.25 7.08 5.37
N LEU A 71 -7.65 5.87 5.02
CA LEU A 71 -6.71 4.78 4.76
C LEU A 71 -5.90 5.00 3.47
N LEU A 72 -6.50 5.58 2.42
CA LEU A 72 -5.77 5.98 1.21
C LEU A 72 -4.75 7.08 1.53
N GLU A 73 -5.14 8.08 2.30
CA GLU A 73 -4.25 9.16 2.76
C GLU A 73 -3.08 8.62 3.58
N ARG A 74 -3.36 7.68 4.50
CA ARG A 74 -2.31 6.99 5.25
C ARG A 74 -1.37 6.21 4.32
N ALA A 75 -1.90 5.49 3.33
CA ALA A 75 -1.09 4.74 2.37
C ALA A 75 -0.20 5.66 1.52
N VAL A 76 -0.73 6.82 1.09
CA VAL A 76 0.02 7.86 0.38
C VAL A 76 1.13 8.42 1.28
N SER A 77 0.81 8.76 2.53
CA SER A 77 1.78 9.30 3.50
C SER A 77 2.92 8.32 3.79
N LEU A 78 2.62 7.02 3.93
CA LEU A 78 3.63 5.98 4.10
C LEU A 78 4.56 5.88 2.89
N GLY A 79 4.02 5.96 1.68
CA GLY A 79 4.84 5.89 0.47
C GLY A 79 5.68 7.16 0.26
N GLN A 80 5.16 8.34 0.58
CA GLN A 80 5.92 9.59 0.56
C GLN A 80 7.07 9.54 1.58
N GLY A 81 6.78 9.11 2.81
CA GLY A 81 7.82 8.91 3.82
C GLY A 81 8.88 7.89 3.41
N ALA A 82 8.49 6.83 2.67
CA ALA A 82 9.46 5.89 2.14
C ALA A 82 10.36 6.52 1.06
N ALA A 83 9.81 7.38 0.19
CA ALA A 83 10.58 8.11 -0.81
C ALA A 83 11.58 9.09 -0.15
N GLU A 84 11.13 9.79 0.90
CA GLU A 84 11.92 10.73 1.69
C GLU A 84 12.94 10.05 2.62
N GLY A 85 12.75 8.76 2.92
CA GLY A 85 13.60 7.98 3.82
C GLY A 85 13.22 8.08 5.30
N THR A 86 12.05 8.62 5.61
CA THR A 86 11.49 8.69 6.98
C THR A 86 10.70 7.42 7.36
N VAL A 87 10.36 6.57 6.38
CA VAL A 87 9.69 5.28 6.58
C VAL A 87 10.55 4.15 6.01
N ASP A 88 10.80 3.11 6.83
CA ASP A 88 11.49 1.90 6.37
C ASP A 88 10.54 0.98 5.57
N LEU A 89 10.59 1.09 4.24
CA LEU A 89 9.82 0.23 3.34
C LEU A 89 10.18 -1.26 3.48
N ALA A 90 11.44 -1.59 3.79
CA ALA A 90 11.85 -2.97 3.97
C ALA A 90 11.19 -3.58 5.22
N ALA A 91 11.08 -2.82 6.31
CA ALA A 91 10.29 -3.23 7.48
C ALA A 91 8.82 -3.45 7.14
N LEU A 92 8.19 -2.52 6.41
CA LEU A 92 6.80 -2.69 5.98
C LEU A 92 6.62 -3.95 5.10
N ASN A 93 7.57 -4.24 4.21
CA ASN A 93 7.53 -5.45 3.40
C ASN A 93 7.62 -6.72 4.25
N ARG A 94 8.52 -6.76 5.25
CA ARG A 94 8.64 -7.90 6.16
C ARG A 94 7.34 -8.14 6.93
N GLN A 95 6.70 -7.09 7.43
CA GLN A 95 5.42 -7.19 8.12
C GLN A 95 4.32 -7.71 7.19
N SER A 96 4.22 -7.12 5.99
CA SER A 96 3.27 -7.53 4.95
C SER A 96 3.41 -9.02 4.56
N LEU A 97 4.64 -9.54 4.52
CA LEU A 97 4.88 -10.97 4.29
C LEU A 97 4.54 -11.84 5.51
N THR A 98 4.75 -11.33 6.72
CA THR A 98 4.41 -12.02 7.98
C THR A 98 2.93 -12.31 8.06
N TRP A 99 2.07 -11.30 7.82
CA TRP A 99 0.61 -11.50 7.80
C TRP A 99 0.17 -12.59 6.81
N ARG A 100 0.82 -12.69 5.65
CA ARG A 100 0.52 -13.76 4.66
C ARG A 100 0.94 -15.14 5.13
N ARG A 101 2.08 -15.25 5.82
CA ARG A 101 2.53 -16.52 6.41
C ARG A 101 1.58 -16.97 7.50
N GLU A 102 1.15 -16.05 8.36
CA GLU A 102 0.18 -16.33 9.43
C GLU A 102 -1.16 -16.78 8.86
N ARG A 103 -1.69 -16.09 7.84
CA ARG A 103 -2.92 -16.53 7.17
C ARG A 103 -2.81 -17.92 6.57
N LYS A 104 -1.67 -18.23 5.94
CA LYS A 104 -1.42 -19.57 5.37
C LYS A 104 -1.35 -20.64 6.46
N ALA A 105 -0.75 -20.34 7.61
CA ALA A 105 -0.67 -21.25 8.74
C ALA A 105 -2.04 -21.48 9.42
N ALA A 106 -2.91 -20.47 9.40
CA ALA A 106 -4.27 -20.56 9.94
C ALA A 106 -5.26 -21.26 9.01
N ALA A 107 -4.95 -21.38 7.71
CA ALA A 107 -5.78 -22.15 6.78
C ALA A 107 -5.62 -23.65 7.09
N PRO A 108 -6.72 -24.41 7.31
CA PRO A 108 -6.62 -25.84 7.55
C PRO A 108 -5.92 -26.50 6.36
N THR A 109 -4.93 -27.36 6.64
CA THR A 109 -4.33 -28.21 5.62
C THR A 109 -5.42 -29.15 5.14
N MET A 110 -5.99 -28.92 3.96
CA MET A 110 -6.80 -29.91 3.27
C MET A 110 -5.85 -31.05 2.87
N LEU A 111 -5.84 -32.11 3.70
CA LEU A 111 -5.41 -33.46 3.33
C LEU A 111 -6.60 -34.22 2.77
#